data_AF-A0A819KYK2-F1
#
_entry.id   AF-A0A819KYK2-F1
#
_cell.length_a   1.000
_cell.length_b   1.000
_cell.length_c   1.000
_cell.angle_alpha   90.00
_cell.angle_beta   90.00
_cell.angle_gamma   90.00
#
_symmetry.space_group_name_H-M   'P 1'
#
loop_
_entity.id
_entity.type
_entity.pdbx_description
1 polymer ?
#
loop_
_entity_poly.entity_id
_entity_poly.type
_entity_poly.pdbx_seq_one_letter_code
_entity_poly.pdbx_strand_id
1 'polypeptide(L)'
;MLVSIMLIEEIHYFASQDSITVSGKIESYFRDLFKIMTLIGFILFYIGLILRFTHADDENEFVAARVIWAIDVELWWLRSLAFIIVIPSLGPHLVAIGKMLKDLLFFICIIAIVMTGYGVASRSMVYYSNPTLFNDTTTDTSFDGRSIFRQIIYPVYYLMYGQMGNELADLDTYPDAAWSIATQVLLAIQMLFVNILLTNLLIAMFSKRFDQVYDDTKNIWHSQQYLFTREYYTRSPFLPPISLGYDIYHLCRIVFFAIRQMCFKKSADGKAKVFKMIPINNNRIKEWYEFEGASTYEYAHAQVKSLKPTSAVLPSGSDSASNENKDDTNDNANDSNNSNGDIRLTKDDLEKINRSINDLKKEMQTKVKESTDELKTQMQILINKICPETNTE
;
A
#
# COMPACT_ATOMS: atom_id res chain seq x y z
N MET A 1 24.31 15.26 -17.12
CA MET A 1 25.29 15.03 -16.04
C MET A 1 24.60 14.57 -14.75
N LEU A 2 23.78 15.40 -14.09
CA LEU A 2 23.11 15.01 -12.83
C LEU A 2 22.29 13.72 -12.93
N VAL A 3 21.48 13.56 -13.98
CA VAL A 3 20.69 12.34 -14.22
C VAL A 3 21.59 11.10 -14.34
N SER A 4 22.76 11.24 -14.97
CA SER A 4 23.73 10.16 -15.09
C SER A 4 24.37 9.80 -13.75
N ILE A 5 24.57 10.78 -12.86
CA ILE A 5 25.03 10.53 -11.50
C ILE A 5 23.98 9.74 -10.71
N MET A 6 22.72 10.17 -10.77
CA MET A 6 21.60 9.48 -10.13
C MET A 6 21.42 8.06 -10.68
N LEU A 7 21.65 7.84 -11.97
CA LEU A 7 21.63 6.50 -12.56
C LEU A 7 22.73 5.61 -11.97
N ILE A 8 23.96 6.13 -11.85
CA ILE A 8 25.09 5.38 -11.27
C ILE A 8 24.79 5.03 -9.80
N GLU A 9 24.24 5.97 -9.04
CA GLU A 9 23.82 5.74 -7.65
C GLU A 9 22.74 4.63 -7.57
N GLU A 10 21.76 4.63 -8.47
CA GLU A 10 20.72 3.60 -8.51
C GLU A 10 21.28 2.21 -8.91
N ILE A 11 22.23 2.17 -9.84
CA ILE A 11 22.94 0.94 -10.22
C ILE A 11 23.77 0.40 -9.04
N HIS A 12 24.48 1.29 -8.33
CA HIS A 12 25.22 0.92 -7.12
C HIS A 12 24.27 0.35 -6.05
N TYR A 13 23.14 1.01 -5.81
CA TYR A 13 22.11 0.55 -4.89
C TYR A 13 21.60 -0.85 -5.28
N PHE A 14 21.24 -1.07 -6.55
CA PHE A 14 20.80 -2.38 -7.06
C PHE A 14 21.87 -3.47 -6.88
N ALA A 15 23.14 -3.15 -7.14
CA ALA A 15 24.25 -4.07 -6.94
C ALA A 15 24.44 -4.44 -5.46
N SER A 16 24.24 -3.48 -4.55
CA SER A 16 24.42 -3.64 -3.10
C SER A 16 23.30 -4.42 -2.40
N GLN A 17 22.18 -4.70 -3.08
CA GLN A 17 21.04 -5.39 -2.49
C GLN A 17 21.37 -6.83 -2.04
N ASP A 18 20.78 -7.25 -0.92
CA ASP A 18 21.14 -8.47 -0.17
C ASP A 18 20.77 -9.80 -0.84
N SER A 19 19.92 -9.80 -1.88
CA SER A 19 19.50 -11.05 -2.52
C SER A 19 20.63 -11.68 -3.35
N ILE A 20 20.81 -12.99 -3.19
CA ILE A 20 21.91 -13.73 -3.81
C ILE A 20 21.65 -13.92 -5.32
N THR A 21 20.38 -14.08 -5.71
CA THR A 21 19.97 -14.32 -7.10
C THR A 21 19.58 -13.03 -7.82
N VAL A 22 20.10 -12.82 -9.03
CA VAL A 22 19.78 -11.64 -9.89
C VAL A 22 18.28 -11.55 -10.18
N SER A 23 17.61 -12.67 -10.42
CA SER A 23 16.15 -12.71 -10.63
C SER A 23 15.38 -12.17 -9.43
N GLY A 24 15.80 -12.54 -8.20
CA GLY A 24 15.18 -12.04 -6.97
C GLY A 24 15.44 -10.54 -6.73
N LYS A 25 16.60 -10.02 -7.15
CA LYS A 25 16.89 -8.56 -7.14
C LYS A 25 15.92 -7.81 -8.04
N ILE A 26 15.76 -8.27 -9.28
CA ILE A 26 14.87 -7.69 -10.29
C ILE A 26 13.43 -7.72 -9.79
N GLU A 27 12.93 -8.87 -9.36
CA GLU A 27 11.56 -9.00 -8.87
C GLU A 27 11.29 -8.07 -7.67
N SER A 28 12.23 -7.98 -6.73
CA SER A 28 12.10 -7.06 -5.60
C SER A 28 12.12 -5.60 -6.03
N TYR A 29 12.90 -5.24 -7.04
CA TYR A 29 13.00 -3.87 -7.55
C TYR A 29 11.70 -3.42 -8.24
N PHE A 30 11.11 -4.29 -9.06
CA PHE A 30 9.86 -4.01 -9.78
C PHE A 30 8.59 -4.05 -8.89
N ARG A 31 8.69 -4.42 -7.61
CA ARG A 31 7.54 -4.35 -6.68
C ARG A 31 7.24 -2.93 -6.19
N ASP A 32 8.20 -2.02 -6.27
CA ASP A 32 8.03 -0.63 -5.83
C ASP A 32 7.67 0.28 -7.02
N LEU A 33 6.51 0.94 -6.92
CA LEU A 33 6.02 1.87 -7.95
C LEU A 33 6.98 3.05 -8.17
N PHE A 34 7.61 3.56 -7.11
CA PHE A 34 8.56 4.67 -7.24
C PHE A 34 9.83 4.24 -7.97
N LYS A 35 10.24 2.98 -7.84
CA LYS A 35 11.39 2.41 -8.55
C LYS A 35 11.11 2.21 -10.03
N ILE A 36 9.92 1.71 -10.37
CA ILE A 36 9.46 1.64 -11.77
C ILE A 36 9.42 3.04 -12.39
N MET A 37 8.82 4.00 -11.71
CA MET A 37 8.71 5.38 -12.22
C MET A 37 10.09 6.02 -12.42
N THR A 38 11.05 5.77 -11.51
CA THR A 38 12.44 6.23 -11.66
C THR A 38 13.12 5.60 -12.87
N LEU A 39 12.91 4.29 -13.10
CA LEU A 39 13.44 3.58 -14.27
C LEU A 39 12.87 4.16 -15.57
N ILE A 40 11.56 4.41 -15.62
CA ILE A 40 10.90 5.03 -16.78
C ILE A 40 11.45 6.44 -17.04
N GLY A 41 11.63 7.25 -15.99
CA GLY A 41 12.24 8.58 -16.11
C GLY A 41 13.65 8.53 -16.69
N PHE A 42 14.52 7.64 -16.19
CA PHE A 42 15.84 7.45 -16.79
C PHE A 42 15.77 7.06 -18.27
N ILE A 43 14.91 6.09 -18.63
CA ILE A 43 14.75 5.65 -20.02
C ILE A 43 14.32 6.83 -20.91
N LEU A 44 13.30 7.59 -20.52
CA LEU A 44 12.81 8.75 -21.27
C LEU A 44 13.89 9.83 -21.41
N PHE A 45 14.64 10.11 -20.34
CA PHE A 45 15.73 11.06 -20.38
C PHE A 45 16.78 10.70 -21.43
N TYR A 46 17.24 9.44 -21.45
CA TYR A 46 18.24 8.96 -22.41
C TYR A 46 17.70 8.85 -23.84
N ILE A 47 16.42 8.50 -24.02
CA ILE A 47 15.78 8.55 -25.34
C ILE A 47 15.80 9.98 -25.88
N GLY A 48 15.37 10.96 -25.09
CA GLY A 48 15.44 12.38 -25.46
C GLY A 48 16.87 12.86 -25.73
N LEU A 49 17.84 12.34 -24.98
CA LEU A 49 19.26 12.62 -25.17
C LEU A 49 19.78 12.07 -26.51
N ILE A 50 19.45 10.82 -26.85
CA ILE A 50 19.86 10.20 -28.12
C ILE A 50 19.27 10.97 -29.29
N LEU A 51 17.96 11.22 -29.29
CA LEU A 51 17.27 12.02 -30.31
C LEU A 51 17.94 13.39 -30.50
N ARG A 52 18.32 14.05 -29.40
CA ARG A 52 19.00 15.35 -29.46
C ARG A 52 20.39 15.29 -30.10
N PHE A 53 21.15 14.22 -29.90
CA PHE A 53 22.53 14.09 -30.40
C PHE A 53 22.62 13.50 -31.80
N THR A 54 21.74 12.57 -32.18
CA THR A 54 21.80 11.90 -33.50
C THR A 54 21.26 12.76 -34.63
N HIS A 55 20.26 13.59 -34.36
CA HIS A 55 19.57 14.38 -35.39
C HIS A 55 19.43 15.83 -34.95
N ALA A 56 20.55 16.44 -34.55
CA ALA A 56 20.60 17.82 -34.11
C ALA A 56 20.14 18.83 -35.18
N ASP A 57 20.17 18.43 -36.45
CA ASP A 57 19.84 19.26 -37.61
C ASP A 57 18.36 19.15 -38.08
N ASP A 58 17.58 18.17 -37.60
CA ASP A 58 16.16 18.03 -37.93
C ASP A 58 15.28 18.73 -36.87
N GLU A 59 14.49 19.72 -37.30
CA GLU A 59 13.60 20.49 -36.42
C GLU A 59 12.52 19.61 -35.76
N ASN A 60 12.00 18.60 -36.46
CA ASN A 60 10.92 17.76 -35.94
C ASN A 60 11.40 16.87 -34.79
N GLU A 61 12.59 16.28 -34.94
CA GLU A 61 13.19 15.44 -33.91
C GLU A 61 13.66 16.26 -32.71
N PHE A 62 14.13 17.49 -32.94
CA PHE A 62 14.45 18.42 -31.87
C PHE A 62 13.21 18.78 -31.03
N VAL A 63 12.07 19.06 -31.69
CA VAL A 63 10.80 19.31 -31.00
C VAL A 63 10.34 18.08 -30.24
N ALA A 64 10.44 16.89 -30.82
CA ALA A 64 10.10 15.64 -30.16
C ALA A 64 10.94 15.42 -28.88
N ALA A 65 12.27 15.64 -28.94
CA ALA A 65 13.16 15.53 -27.78
C ALA A 65 12.76 16.51 -26.66
N ARG A 66 12.36 17.73 -27.00
CA ARG A 66 11.87 18.72 -26.02
C ARG A 66 10.57 18.27 -25.35
N VAL A 67 9.63 17.71 -26.11
CA VAL A 67 8.37 17.19 -25.56
C VAL A 67 8.63 16.01 -24.61
N ILE A 68 9.54 15.10 -24.99
CA ILE A 68 9.92 13.97 -24.15
C ILE A 68 10.52 14.46 -22.82
N TRP A 69 11.43 15.43 -22.84
CA TRP A 69 11.97 15.99 -21.60
C TRP A 69 10.95 16.77 -20.78
N ALA A 70 9.96 17.41 -21.41
CA ALA A 70 8.87 18.05 -20.67
C ALA A 70 8.02 17.03 -19.90
N ILE A 71 7.73 15.88 -20.51
CA ILE A 71 7.03 14.77 -19.85
C ILE A 71 7.92 14.13 -18.77
N ASP A 72 9.21 13.97 -19.03
CA ASP A 72 10.17 13.44 -18.05
C ASP A 72 10.22 14.30 -16.77
N VAL A 73 10.23 15.63 -16.90
CA VAL A 73 10.19 16.55 -15.75
C VAL A 73 8.94 16.33 -14.88
N GLU A 74 7.78 16.07 -15.49
CA GLU A 74 6.55 15.77 -14.74
C GLU A 74 6.67 14.46 -13.94
N LEU A 75 7.31 13.44 -14.50
CA LEU A 75 7.59 12.19 -13.78
C LEU A 75 8.53 12.43 -12.59
N TRP A 76 9.53 13.30 -12.70
CA TRP A 76 10.40 13.67 -11.58
C TRP A 76 9.65 14.42 -10.47
N TRP A 77 8.67 15.25 -10.83
CA TRP A 77 7.77 15.87 -9.85
C TRP A 77 6.89 14.85 -9.14
N LEU A 78 6.26 13.93 -9.87
CA LEU A 78 5.50 12.82 -9.27
C LEU A 78 6.39 11.93 -8.37
N ARG A 79 7.64 11.71 -8.78
CA ARG A 79 8.64 10.98 -7.98
C ARG A 79 9.01 11.68 -6.68
N SER A 80 8.88 13.01 -6.62
CA SER A 80 9.13 13.80 -5.42
C SER A 80 8.07 13.55 -4.32
N LEU A 81 6.90 13.01 -4.66
CA LEU A 81 5.90 12.56 -3.67
C LEU A 81 6.47 11.50 -2.70
N ALA A 82 7.48 10.74 -3.11
CA ALA A 82 8.16 9.79 -2.22
C ALA A 82 8.80 10.48 -1.00
N PHE A 83 9.24 11.73 -1.11
CA PHE A 83 9.76 12.49 0.03
C PHE A 83 8.65 12.83 1.03
N ILE A 84 7.43 13.07 0.55
CA ILE A 84 6.25 13.35 1.39
C ILE A 84 5.90 12.13 2.23
N ILE A 85 6.12 10.90 1.72
CA ILE A 85 5.84 9.66 2.47
C ILE A 85 6.66 9.57 3.76
N VAL A 86 7.88 10.14 3.77
CA VAL A 86 8.76 10.13 4.95
C VAL A 86 8.24 11.03 6.06
N ILE A 87 7.50 12.09 5.72
CA ILE A 87 6.99 13.09 6.67
C ILE A 87 5.86 12.47 7.51
N PRO A 88 5.98 12.42 8.85
CA PRO A 88 5.00 11.75 9.73
C PRO A 88 3.56 12.24 9.60
N SER A 89 3.35 13.52 9.33
CA SER A 89 2.01 14.10 9.19
C SER A 89 1.36 13.80 7.84
N LEU A 90 2.15 13.75 6.75
CA LEU A 90 1.63 13.69 5.38
C LEU A 90 1.71 12.28 4.77
N GLY A 91 2.62 11.44 5.26
CA GLY A 91 2.84 10.11 4.70
C GLY A 91 1.60 9.21 4.73
N PRO A 92 0.92 9.02 5.87
CA PRO A 92 -0.30 8.22 5.93
C PRO A 92 -1.38 8.72 4.97
N HIS A 93 -1.56 10.04 4.87
CA HIS A 93 -2.53 10.66 3.96
C HIS A 93 -2.23 10.31 2.49
N LEU A 94 -0.98 10.40 2.05
CA LEU A 94 -0.59 10.10 0.67
C LEU A 94 -0.77 8.63 0.32
N VAL A 95 -0.39 7.71 1.22
CA VAL A 95 -0.61 6.26 1.02
C VAL A 95 -2.11 5.96 0.97
N ALA A 96 -2.92 6.69 1.74
CA ALA A 96 -4.36 6.49 1.80
C ALA A 96 -5.00 6.92 0.46
N ILE A 97 -4.63 8.09 -0.07
CA ILE A 97 -5.05 8.57 -1.40
C ILE A 97 -4.73 7.52 -2.49
N GLY A 98 -3.51 6.97 -2.48
CA GLY A 98 -3.10 5.97 -3.46
C GLY A 98 -3.93 4.68 -3.41
N LYS A 99 -4.31 4.24 -2.20
CA LYS A 99 -5.15 3.04 -2.02
C LYS A 99 -6.60 3.31 -2.43
N MET A 100 -7.13 4.49 -2.12
CA MET A 100 -8.49 4.90 -2.49
C MET A 100 -8.66 5.06 -3.99
N LEU A 101 -7.65 5.57 -4.70
CA LEU A 101 -7.76 5.79 -6.15
C LEU A 101 -8.14 4.51 -6.92
N LYS A 102 -7.65 3.34 -6.49
CA LYS A 102 -8.01 2.05 -7.08
C LYS A 102 -9.49 1.70 -6.87
N ASP A 103 -10.00 1.99 -5.67
CA ASP A 103 -11.40 1.76 -5.32
C ASP A 103 -12.35 2.73 -6.05
N LEU A 104 -11.89 3.96 -6.32
CA LEU A 104 -12.67 5.01 -7.00
C LEU A 104 -12.56 4.96 -8.53
N LEU A 105 -11.65 4.17 -9.10
CA LEU A 105 -11.42 4.08 -10.54
C LEU A 105 -12.71 3.73 -11.30
N PHE A 106 -13.51 2.79 -10.77
CA PHE A 106 -14.78 2.41 -11.38
C PHE A 106 -15.75 3.60 -11.50
N PHE A 107 -15.77 4.48 -10.50
CA PHE A 107 -16.64 5.64 -10.54
C PHE A 107 -16.15 6.72 -11.52
N ILE A 108 -14.83 6.91 -11.60
CA ILE A 108 -14.23 7.77 -12.63
C ILE A 108 -14.60 7.26 -14.04
N CYS A 109 -14.64 5.94 -14.24
CA CYS A 109 -15.12 5.34 -15.50
C CYS A 109 -16.60 5.66 -15.78
N ILE A 110 -17.48 5.65 -14.78
CA ILE A 110 -18.88 6.06 -14.95
C ILE A 110 -18.96 7.51 -15.41
N ILE A 111 -18.24 8.42 -14.75
CA ILE A 111 -18.17 9.83 -15.15
C ILE A 111 -17.67 9.91 -16.60
N ALA A 112 -16.59 9.22 -16.97
CA ALA A 112 -16.05 9.24 -18.33
C ALA A 112 -17.06 8.75 -19.39
N ILE A 113 -17.87 7.72 -19.08
CA ILE A 113 -18.92 7.22 -19.98
C ILE A 113 -20.00 8.27 -20.19
N VAL A 114 -20.51 8.87 -19.11
CA VAL A 114 -21.56 9.91 -19.18
C VAL A 114 -21.04 11.15 -19.91
N MET A 115 -19.80 11.56 -19.64
CA MET A 115 -19.12 12.67 -20.31
C MET A 115 -19.00 12.44 -21.81
N THR A 116 -18.56 11.25 -22.22
CA THR A 116 -18.43 10.90 -23.64
C THR A 116 -19.80 10.87 -24.33
N GLY A 117 -20.83 10.34 -23.66
CA GLY A 117 -22.20 10.31 -24.19
C GLY A 117 -22.74 11.71 -24.52
N TYR A 118 -22.62 12.65 -23.59
CA TYR A 118 -22.99 14.05 -23.83
C TYR A 118 -22.12 14.71 -24.91
N GLY A 119 -20.80 14.50 -24.88
CA GLY A 119 -19.89 15.07 -25.88
C GLY A 119 -20.23 14.65 -27.30
N VAL A 120 -20.57 13.38 -27.52
CA VAL A 120 -20.97 12.86 -28.84
C VAL A 120 -22.33 13.44 -29.25
N ALA A 121 -23.30 13.48 -28.33
CA ALA A 121 -24.64 13.97 -28.61
C ALA A 121 -24.65 15.48 -28.93
N SER A 122 -24.00 16.30 -28.10
CA SER A 122 -23.87 17.75 -28.30
C SER A 122 -23.17 18.08 -29.62
N ARG A 123 -22.03 17.44 -29.90
CA ARG A 123 -21.32 17.67 -31.18
C ARG A 123 -22.10 17.20 -32.39
N SER A 124 -22.83 16.10 -32.31
CA SER A 124 -23.72 15.65 -33.40
C SER A 124 -24.80 16.69 -33.73
N MET A 125 -25.44 17.26 -32.72
CA MET A 125 -26.50 18.27 -32.90
C MET A 125 -25.94 19.60 -33.41
N VAL A 126 -24.84 20.08 -32.82
CA VAL A 126 -24.20 21.36 -33.15
C VAL A 126 -23.53 21.33 -34.54
N TYR A 127 -23.15 20.18 -35.07
CA TYR A 127 -22.46 20.10 -36.35
C TYR A 127 -23.40 19.84 -37.54
N TYR A 128 -24.53 19.17 -37.30
CA TYR A 128 -25.52 18.91 -38.35
C TYR A 128 -26.11 20.18 -38.95
N SER A 129 -26.29 21.22 -38.13
CA SER A 129 -27.05 22.41 -38.52
C SER A 129 -26.20 23.64 -38.90
N ASN A 130 -24.86 23.52 -38.93
CA ASN A 130 -23.92 24.54 -39.43
C ASN A 130 -22.82 23.91 -40.31
N PRO A 131 -23.08 23.65 -41.61
CA PRO A 131 -22.09 23.07 -42.53
C PRO A 131 -20.87 23.99 -42.80
N THR A 132 -20.90 25.25 -42.37
CA THR A 132 -19.78 26.19 -42.45
C THR A 132 -18.71 25.93 -41.38
N LEU A 133 -19.05 25.34 -40.24
CA LEU A 133 -18.08 24.84 -39.24
C LEU A 133 -17.29 23.62 -39.76
N PHE A 134 -17.77 22.98 -40.83
CA PHE A 134 -17.05 21.92 -41.57
C PHE A 134 -16.13 22.45 -42.66
N ASN A 135 -16.43 23.65 -43.18
CA ASN A 135 -15.68 24.28 -44.26
C ASN A 135 -14.63 25.30 -43.78
N ASP A 136 -14.52 25.56 -42.48
CA ASP A 136 -13.40 26.36 -41.96
C ASP A 136 -12.12 25.52 -42.00
N THR A 137 -11.43 25.63 -43.14
CA THR A 137 -10.14 25.01 -43.48
C THR A 137 -8.99 25.35 -42.52
N THR A 138 -9.22 26.20 -41.52
CA THR A 138 -8.27 26.48 -40.43
C THR A 138 -8.37 25.50 -39.26
N THR A 139 -9.47 24.76 -39.17
CA THR A 139 -9.62 23.63 -38.24
C THR A 139 -9.43 22.35 -39.04
N ASP A 140 -8.41 21.56 -38.71
CA ASP A 140 -8.24 20.20 -39.25
C ASP A 140 -9.53 19.38 -39.04
N THR A 141 -10.39 19.34 -40.07
CA THR A 141 -11.64 18.58 -40.15
C THR A 141 -11.43 17.18 -40.74
N SER A 142 -10.18 16.79 -40.96
CA SER A 142 -9.83 15.39 -41.12
C SER A 142 -10.28 14.63 -39.88
N PHE A 143 -10.96 13.50 -40.10
CA PHE A 143 -11.36 12.54 -39.08
C PHE A 143 -10.11 11.82 -38.54
N ASP A 144 -9.21 12.58 -37.94
CA ASP A 144 -8.06 12.08 -37.20
C ASP A 144 -8.48 11.87 -35.75
N GLY A 145 -7.96 10.83 -35.08
CA GLY A 145 -8.33 10.53 -33.70
C GLY A 145 -8.15 11.73 -32.75
N ARG A 146 -7.22 12.64 -33.08
CA ARG A 146 -6.97 13.89 -32.36
C ARG A 146 -8.13 14.89 -32.40
N SER A 147 -8.86 14.98 -33.50
CA SER A 147 -9.99 15.92 -33.63
C SER A 147 -11.18 15.48 -32.78
N ILE A 148 -11.36 14.17 -32.60
CA ILE A 148 -12.38 13.58 -31.70
C ILE A 148 -12.18 14.05 -30.26
N PHE A 149 -10.98 13.95 -29.68
CA PHE A 149 -10.73 14.41 -28.30
C PHE A 149 -10.94 15.91 -28.13
N ARG A 150 -10.44 16.71 -29.09
CA ARG A 150 -10.53 18.17 -29.07
C ARG A 150 -11.97 18.66 -29.13
N GLN A 151 -12.81 18.00 -29.92
CA GLN A 151 -14.20 18.40 -30.13
C GLN A 151 -15.14 17.77 -29.10
N ILE A 152 -14.94 16.51 -28.74
CA ILE A 152 -15.91 15.76 -27.91
C ILE A 152 -15.55 15.82 -26.43
N ILE A 153 -14.29 15.62 -26.05
CA ILE A 153 -13.93 15.37 -24.65
C ILE A 153 -13.52 16.66 -23.93
N TYR A 154 -12.68 17.49 -24.55
CA TYR A 154 -12.19 18.72 -23.90
C TYR A 154 -13.28 19.70 -23.49
N PRO A 155 -14.27 20.03 -24.34
CA PRO A 155 -15.28 21.02 -23.97
C PRO A 155 -16.13 20.55 -22.80
N VAL A 156 -16.47 19.25 -22.77
CA VAL A 156 -17.22 18.64 -21.68
C VAL A 156 -16.39 18.55 -20.39
N TYR A 157 -15.08 18.31 -20.50
CA TYR A 157 -14.17 18.37 -19.36
C TYR A 157 -14.17 19.76 -18.71
N TYR A 158 -14.03 20.83 -19.50
CA TYR A 158 -14.09 22.21 -19.00
C TYR A 158 -15.45 22.56 -18.39
N LEU A 159 -16.52 21.99 -18.95
CA LEU A 159 -17.87 22.12 -18.41
C LEU A 159 -18.00 21.54 -16.99
N MET A 160 -17.28 20.46 -16.66
CA MET A 160 -17.27 19.90 -15.30
C MET A 160 -16.77 20.92 -14.26
N TYR A 161 -15.84 21.79 -14.67
CA TYR A 161 -15.28 22.85 -13.82
C TYR A 161 -16.02 24.20 -13.95
N GLY A 162 -17.15 24.23 -14.65
CA GLY A 162 -18.02 25.40 -14.75
C GLY A 162 -17.69 26.39 -15.86
N GLN A 163 -16.79 26.05 -16.78
CA GLN A 163 -16.50 26.90 -17.93
C GLN A 163 -17.51 26.65 -19.07
N MET A 164 -18.56 27.47 -19.13
CA MET A 164 -19.65 27.32 -20.12
C MET A 164 -19.60 28.29 -21.30
N GLY A 165 -18.73 29.31 -21.26
CA GLY A 165 -18.80 30.45 -22.17
C GLY A 165 -18.73 30.09 -23.66
N ASN A 166 -17.90 29.10 -24.02
CA ASN A 166 -17.72 28.71 -25.42
C ASN A 166 -18.94 27.92 -25.95
N GLU A 167 -19.54 27.06 -25.11
CA GLU A 167 -20.71 26.27 -25.51
C GLU A 167 -21.96 27.15 -25.64
N LEU A 168 -22.12 28.16 -24.77
CA LEU A 168 -23.22 29.14 -24.88
C LEU A 168 -23.09 30.00 -26.14
N ALA A 169 -21.86 30.45 -26.48
CA ALA A 169 -21.61 31.23 -27.69
C ALA A 169 -21.90 30.44 -28.98
N ASP A 170 -21.55 29.15 -29.01
CA ASP A 170 -21.88 28.26 -30.13
C ASP A 170 -23.40 28.11 -30.31
N LEU A 171 -24.17 28.15 -29.21
CA LEU A 171 -25.64 28.04 -29.21
C LEU A 171 -26.36 29.33 -29.64
N ASP A 172 -25.77 30.51 -29.37
CA ASP A 172 -26.31 31.81 -29.80
C ASP A 172 -26.09 32.09 -31.28
N THR A 173 -25.12 31.40 -31.90
CA THR A 173 -24.79 31.54 -33.33
C THR A 173 -25.76 30.77 -34.24
N TYR A 174 -26.76 30.08 -33.67
CA TYR A 174 -27.61 29.12 -34.37
C TYR A 174 -28.88 29.73 -34.97
N PRO A 175 -29.16 29.54 -36.29
CA PRO A 175 -30.38 30.06 -36.92
C PRO A 175 -31.64 29.25 -36.58
N ASP A 176 -31.50 27.99 -36.13
CA ASP A 176 -32.63 27.11 -35.76
C ASP A 176 -32.77 27.01 -34.24
N ALA A 177 -33.85 27.61 -33.72
CA ALA A 177 -34.14 27.65 -32.30
C ALA A 177 -34.39 26.26 -31.70
N ALA A 178 -34.88 25.28 -32.47
CA ALA A 178 -35.22 23.97 -31.93
C ALA A 178 -33.98 23.18 -31.48
N TRP A 179 -32.92 23.18 -32.28
CA TRP A 179 -31.67 22.50 -31.96
C TRP A 179 -30.91 23.22 -30.84
N SER A 180 -30.88 24.56 -30.85
CA SER A 180 -30.27 25.35 -29.78
C SER A 180 -30.94 25.08 -28.43
N ILE A 181 -32.28 25.11 -28.37
CA ILE A 181 -33.03 24.78 -27.15
C ILE A 181 -32.78 23.33 -26.72
N ALA A 182 -32.76 22.37 -27.64
CA ALA A 182 -32.51 20.97 -27.31
C ALA A 182 -31.11 20.75 -26.71
N THR A 183 -30.08 21.39 -27.27
CA THR A 183 -28.71 21.33 -26.74
C THR A 183 -28.56 22.08 -25.41
N GLN A 184 -29.25 23.21 -25.21
CA GLN A 184 -29.32 23.90 -23.92
C GLN A 184 -29.98 23.04 -22.83
N VAL A 185 -31.07 22.34 -23.17
CA VAL A 185 -31.73 21.40 -22.25
C VAL A 185 -30.80 20.23 -21.93
N LEU A 186 -30.13 19.67 -22.94
CA LEU A 186 -29.17 18.59 -22.75
C LEU A 186 -27.98 19.02 -21.88
N LEU A 187 -27.49 20.25 -22.07
CA LEU A 187 -26.46 20.88 -21.24
C LEU A 187 -26.91 21.00 -19.79
N ALA A 188 -28.13 21.48 -19.55
CA ALA A 188 -28.69 21.60 -18.20
C ALA A 188 -28.81 20.23 -17.51
N ILE A 189 -29.27 19.20 -18.23
CA ILE A 189 -29.33 17.82 -17.75
C ILE A 189 -27.93 17.30 -17.41
N GLN A 190 -26.95 17.54 -18.29
CA GLN A 190 -25.56 17.11 -18.07
C GLN A 190 -24.95 17.76 -16.82
N MET A 191 -25.18 19.06 -16.62
CA MET A 191 -24.71 19.78 -15.42
C MET A 191 -25.34 19.21 -14.14
N LEU A 192 -26.62 18.83 -14.19
CA LEU A 192 -27.28 18.19 -13.06
C LEU A 192 -26.68 16.81 -12.77
N PHE A 193 -26.54 15.95 -13.79
CA PHE A 193 -26.05 14.59 -13.58
C PHE A 193 -24.56 14.54 -13.24
N VAL A 194 -23.69 15.25 -13.95
CA VAL A 194 -22.25 15.19 -13.68
C VAL A 194 -21.89 16.07 -12.49
N ASN A 195 -22.20 17.35 -12.51
CA ASN A 195 -21.69 18.28 -11.51
C ASN A 195 -22.43 18.22 -10.18
N ILE A 196 -23.76 18.10 -10.20
CA ILE A 196 -24.57 18.08 -8.98
C ILE A 196 -24.69 16.66 -8.40
N LEU A 197 -24.89 15.64 -9.23
CA LEU A 197 -25.11 14.27 -8.75
C LEU A 197 -23.78 13.50 -8.64
N LEU A 198 -23.10 13.23 -9.76
CA LEU A 198 -21.96 12.31 -9.80
C LEU A 198 -20.73 12.87 -9.08
N THR A 199 -20.37 14.14 -9.25
CA THR A 199 -19.22 14.75 -8.56
C THR A 199 -19.45 14.80 -7.04
N ASN A 200 -20.65 15.16 -6.58
CA ASN A 200 -20.96 15.14 -5.14
C ASN A 200 -20.96 13.73 -4.56
N LEU A 201 -21.44 12.74 -5.33
CA LEU A 201 -21.35 11.35 -4.93
C LEU A 201 -19.90 10.87 -4.92
N LEU A 202 -19.05 11.30 -5.86
CA LEU A 202 -17.62 11.01 -5.88
C LEU A 202 -16.94 11.57 -4.63
N ILE A 203 -17.23 12.82 -4.27
CA ILE A 203 -16.71 13.46 -3.05
C ILE A 203 -17.17 12.69 -1.82
N ALA A 204 -18.45 12.33 -1.73
CA ALA A 204 -19.01 11.60 -0.60
C ALA A 204 -18.38 10.20 -0.46
N MET A 205 -18.21 9.47 -1.57
CA MET A 205 -17.53 8.18 -1.57
C MET A 205 -16.05 8.32 -1.23
N PHE A 206 -15.37 9.35 -1.75
CA PHE A 206 -13.98 9.61 -1.42
C PHE A 206 -13.81 9.85 0.07
N SER A 207 -14.64 10.71 0.69
CA SER A 207 -14.62 10.96 2.13
C SER A 207 -14.87 9.68 2.93
N LYS A 208 -15.92 8.91 2.58
CA LYS A 208 -16.25 7.68 3.30
C LYS A 208 -15.16 6.62 3.17
N ARG A 209 -14.60 6.41 1.98
CA ARG A 209 -13.47 5.49 1.76
C ARG A 209 -12.20 6.01 2.42
N PHE A 210 -12.05 7.33 2.53
CA PHE A 210 -10.96 7.94 3.25
C PHE A 210 -10.91 7.49 4.69
N ASP A 211 -12.01 7.71 5.42
CA ASP A 211 -12.10 7.36 6.83
C ASP A 211 -11.95 5.84 7.06
N GLN A 212 -12.52 5.01 6.19
CA GLN A 212 -12.44 3.55 6.30
C GLN A 212 -11.02 3.00 6.11
N VAL A 213 -10.26 3.56 5.18
CA VAL A 213 -8.97 3.01 4.76
C VAL A 213 -7.80 3.67 5.49
N TYR A 214 -8.00 4.84 6.11
CA TYR A 214 -6.95 5.60 6.78
C TYR A 214 -6.25 4.81 7.90
N ASP A 215 -7.01 4.15 8.77
CA ASP A 215 -6.44 3.40 9.90
C ASP A 215 -5.59 2.21 9.43
N ASP A 216 -6.09 1.43 8.48
CA ASP A 216 -5.34 0.32 7.86
C ASP A 216 -4.06 0.81 7.18
N THR A 217 -4.13 1.99 6.60
CA THR A 217 -3.02 2.58 5.86
C THR A 217 -1.85 2.94 6.76
N LYS A 218 -2.09 3.24 8.04
CA LYS A 218 -1.03 3.55 8.99
C LYS A 218 -0.02 2.41 9.13
N ASN A 219 -0.49 1.16 9.15
CA ASN A 219 0.38 -0.02 9.23
C ASN A 219 1.21 -0.19 7.94
N ILE A 220 0.61 0.08 6.79
CA ILE A 220 1.30 0.06 5.49
C ILE A 220 2.36 1.15 5.46
N TRP A 221 2.04 2.35 5.93
CA TRP A 221 2.96 3.46 6.02
C TRP A 221 4.15 3.16 6.93
N HIS A 222 3.93 2.59 8.12
CA HIS A 222 5.03 2.14 8.99
C HIS A 222 5.94 1.11 8.29
N SER A 223 5.36 0.17 7.54
CA SER A 223 6.13 -0.79 6.73
C SER A 223 6.95 -0.09 5.65
N GLN A 224 6.38 0.91 4.97
CA GLN A 224 7.08 1.70 3.96
C GLN A 224 8.21 2.54 4.58
N GLN A 225 7.99 3.15 5.75
CA GLN A 225 9.03 3.90 6.46
C GLN A 225 10.23 3.03 6.79
N TYR A 226 10.00 1.78 7.22
CA TYR A 226 11.09 0.82 7.42
C TYR A 226 11.86 0.56 6.13
N LEU A 227 11.16 0.36 5.01
CA LEU A 227 11.79 0.13 3.71
C LEU A 227 12.64 1.34 3.27
N PHE A 228 12.12 2.56 3.41
CA PHE A 228 12.87 3.78 3.12
C PHE A 228 14.09 3.92 4.02
N THR A 229 13.93 3.70 5.33
CA THR A 229 15.05 3.79 6.28
C THR A 229 16.15 2.80 5.92
N ARG A 230 15.77 1.57 5.57
CA ARG A 230 16.71 0.55 5.10
C ARG A 230 17.41 0.98 3.81
N GLU A 231 16.69 1.55 2.86
CA GLU A 231 17.28 2.06 1.61
C GLU A 231 18.26 3.21 1.86
N TYR A 232 17.89 4.20 2.68
CA TYR A 232 18.79 5.31 3.01
C TYR A 232 20.04 4.85 3.76
N TYR A 233 19.94 3.80 4.57
CA TYR A 233 21.09 3.23 5.26
C TYR A 233 22.10 2.56 4.32
N THR A 234 21.63 1.97 3.22
CA THR A 234 22.52 1.32 2.23
C THR A 234 23.03 2.26 1.15
N ARG A 235 22.41 3.44 0.97
CA ARG A 235 22.84 4.46 0.01
C ARG A 235 24.14 5.17 0.43
N SER A 236 24.73 5.86 -0.55
CA SER A 236 25.91 6.68 -0.35
C SER A 236 25.63 7.79 0.68
N PRO A 237 26.57 8.07 1.61
CA PRO A 237 26.38 9.08 2.65
C PRO A 237 26.49 10.53 2.13
N PHE A 238 26.91 10.71 0.88
CA PHE A 238 27.13 12.02 0.27
C PHE A 238 25.94 12.44 -0.60
N LEU A 239 25.72 13.75 -0.72
CA LEU A 239 24.71 14.28 -1.64
C LEU A 239 25.04 13.88 -3.10
N PRO A 240 24.03 13.68 -3.96
CA PRO A 240 24.23 13.18 -5.32
C PRO A 240 25.30 13.92 -6.14
N PRO A 241 25.46 15.26 -6.08
CA PRO A 241 26.52 15.92 -6.85
C PRO A 241 27.96 15.52 -6.44
N ILE A 242 28.17 15.11 -5.19
CA ILE A 242 29.49 14.79 -4.60
C ILE A 242 29.70 13.26 -4.52
N SER A 243 28.62 12.48 -4.56
CA SER A 243 28.66 11.02 -4.36
C SER A 243 29.31 10.25 -5.52
N LEU A 244 29.40 10.84 -6.73
CA LEU A 244 29.88 10.16 -7.94
C LEU A 244 31.22 9.43 -7.75
N GLY A 245 32.21 10.05 -7.11
CA GLY A 245 33.51 9.42 -6.90
C GLY A 245 33.45 8.20 -5.99
N TYR A 246 32.63 8.27 -4.92
CA TYR A 246 32.40 7.17 -3.99
C TYR A 246 31.64 6.03 -4.67
N ASP A 247 30.56 6.33 -5.36
CA ASP A 247 29.70 5.33 -6.01
C ASP A 247 30.47 4.58 -7.11
N ILE A 248 31.26 5.29 -7.93
CA ILE A 248 32.10 4.66 -8.94
C ILE A 248 33.17 3.77 -8.30
N TYR A 249 33.89 4.26 -7.28
CA TYR A 249 34.92 3.46 -6.60
C TYR A 249 34.35 2.18 -6.00
N HIS A 250 33.21 2.28 -5.31
CA HIS A 250 32.55 1.12 -4.70
C HIS A 250 31.98 0.16 -5.74
N LEU A 251 31.38 0.68 -6.82
CA LEU A 251 30.88 -0.14 -7.93
C LEU A 251 32.03 -0.87 -8.63
N CYS A 252 33.13 -0.18 -8.94
CA CYS A 252 34.34 -0.79 -9.50
C CYS A 252 34.92 -1.86 -8.58
N ARG A 253 34.93 -1.64 -7.25
CA ARG A 253 35.38 -2.64 -6.27
C ARG A 253 34.48 -3.89 -6.26
N ILE A 254 33.16 -3.69 -6.32
CA ILE A 254 32.19 -4.79 -6.37
C ILE A 254 32.37 -5.59 -7.67
N VAL A 255 32.45 -4.90 -8.81
CA VAL A 255 32.67 -5.52 -10.13
C VAL A 255 34.00 -6.27 -10.17
N PHE A 256 35.08 -5.67 -9.66
CA PHE A 256 36.38 -6.33 -9.57
C PHE A 256 36.34 -7.59 -8.69
N PHE A 257 35.65 -7.55 -7.55
CA PHE A 257 35.49 -8.71 -6.68
C PHE A 257 34.62 -9.79 -7.32
N ALA A 258 33.57 -9.41 -8.05
CA ALA A 258 32.71 -10.33 -8.79
C ALA A 258 33.46 -11.01 -9.94
N ILE A 259 34.24 -10.25 -10.73
CA ILE A 259 35.13 -10.80 -11.78
C ILE A 259 36.15 -11.74 -11.14
N ARG A 260 36.77 -11.34 -10.02
CA ARG A 260 37.72 -12.19 -9.29
C ARG A 260 37.07 -13.48 -8.78
N GLN A 261 35.84 -13.46 -8.27
CA GLN A 261 35.11 -14.67 -7.86
C GLN A 261 34.68 -15.55 -9.03
N MET A 262 34.34 -14.96 -10.17
CA MET A 262 34.05 -15.71 -11.40
C MET A 262 35.32 -16.36 -11.98
N CYS A 263 36.46 -15.68 -11.94
CA CYS A 263 37.75 -16.19 -12.41
C CYS A 263 38.42 -17.17 -11.43
N PHE A 264 38.31 -16.93 -10.12
CA PHE A 264 38.81 -17.82 -9.06
C PHE A 264 37.62 -18.48 -8.39
N LYS A 265 37.26 -19.67 -8.89
CA LYS A 265 36.17 -20.54 -8.44
C LYS A 265 36.31 -20.89 -6.95
N LYS A 266 36.00 -19.95 -6.06
CA LYS A 266 35.93 -20.17 -4.61
C LYS A 266 34.46 -20.21 -4.24
N SER A 267 34.04 -21.35 -3.71
CA SER A 267 32.69 -21.55 -3.18
C SER A 267 32.32 -20.36 -2.31
N ALA A 268 31.32 -19.61 -2.74
CA ALA A 268 30.80 -18.49 -1.98
C ALA A 268 30.07 -19.09 -0.77
N ASP A 269 30.73 -19.09 0.39
CA ASP A 269 29.99 -19.23 1.66
C ASP A 269 28.90 -18.16 1.64
N GLY A 270 27.66 -18.62 1.56
CA GLY A 270 26.43 -17.83 1.41
C GLY A 270 26.09 -16.98 2.62
N LYS A 271 27.06 -16.23 3.16
CA LYS A 271 26.81 -15.18 4.14
C LYS A 271 26.34 -13.95 3.38
N ALA A 272 25.05 -13.98 3.01
CA ALA A 272 24.30 -12.78 2.73
C ALA A 272 24.58 -11.79 3.86
N LYS A 273 24.97 -10.57 3.53
CA LYS A 273 25.07 -9.47 4.49
C LYS A 273 23.66 -9.05 4.91
N VAL A 274 22.91 -9.96 5.54
CA VAL A 274 21.85 -9.55 6.45
C VAL A 274 22.50 -8.55 7.40
N PHE A 275 21.84 -7.41 7.63
CA PHE A 275 22.22 -6.36 8.59
C PHE A 275 23.23 -6.91 9.58
N LYS A 276 24.45 -6.39 9.56
CA LYS A 276 25.54 -6.86 10.42
C LYS A 276 25.02 -6.84 11.86
N MET A 277 24.51 -7.99 12.33
CA MET A 277 24.00 -8.11 13.69
C MET A 277 25.15 -7.63 14.54
N ILE A 278 24.87 -6.63 15.38
CA ILE A 278 25.88 -6.13 16.32
C ILE A 278 26.43 -7.39 16.98
N PRO A 279 27.75 -7.66 16.93
CA PRO A 279 28.28 -8.90 17.47
C PRO A 279 27.99 -8.93 18.97
N ILE A 280 26.95 -9.68 19.36
CA ILE A 280 26.47 -9.74 20.73
C ILE A 280 27.32 -10.78 21.44
N ASN A 281 27.88 -10.40 22.60
CA ASN A 281 28.57 -11.34 23.47
C ASN A 281 27.59 -12.44 23.92
N ASN A 282 28.03 -13.70 23.97
CA ASN A 282 27.19 -14.85 24.35
C ASN A 282 26.45 -14.65 25.70
N ASN A 283 27.05 -13.91 26.65
CA ASN A 283 26.40 -13.59 27.92
C ASN A 283 25.17 -12.69 27.75
N ARG A 284 25.24 -11.68 26.86
CA ARG A 284 24.11 -10.78 26.58
C ARG A 284 22.99 -11.50 25.82
N ILE A 285 23.34 -12.50 25.00
CA ILE A 285 22.35 -13.34 24.33
C ILE A 285 21.52 -14.10 25.37
N LYS A 286 22.17 -14.66 26.40
CA LYS A 286 21.47 -15.37 27.48
C LYS A 286 20.53 -14.43 28.26
N GLU A 287 21.00 -13.23 28.62
CA GLU A 287 20.16 -12.21 29.27
C GLU A 287 18.94 -11.84 28.42
N TRP A 288 19.10 -11.75 27.10
CA TRP A 288 18.00 -11.43 26.19
C TRP A 288 16.99 -12.57 26.08
N TYR A 289 17.44 -13.82 26.05
CA TYR A 289 16.55 -14.99 26.09
C TYR A 289 15.79 -15.08 27.42
N GLU A 290 16.46 -14.82 28.54
CA GLU A 290 15.80 -14.78 29.86
C GLU A 290 14.74 -13.67 29.92
N PHE A 291 15.06 -12.49 29.38
CA PHE A 291 14.13 -11.37 29.26
C PHE A 291 12.93 -11.69 28.35
N GLU A 292 13.16 -12.30 27.17
CA GLU A 292 12.11 -12.70 26.23
C GLU A 292 11.19 -13.76 26.87
N GLY A 293 11.76 -14.74 27.58
CA GLY A 293 11.01 -15.76 28.30
C GLY A 293 10.15 -15.16 29.42
N ALA A 294 10.72 -14.27 30.24
CA ALA A 294 9.99 -13.58 31.30
C ALA A 294 8.84 -12.72 30.75
N SER A 295 9.11 -11.95 29.68
CA SER A 295 8.11 -11.09 29.03
C SER A 295 6.97 -11.90 28.40
N THR A 296 7.31 -13.01 27.74
CA THR A 296 6.33 -13.92 27.13
C THR A 296 5.45 -14.57 28.20
N TYR A 297 6.05 -14.98 29.32
CA TYR A 297 5.33 -15.52 30.47
C TYR A 297 4.37 -14.49 31.07
N GLU A 298 4.83 -13.26 31.30
CA GLU A 298 4.00 -12.18 31.85
C GLU A 298 2.84 -11.84 30.91
N TYR A 299 3.08 -11.75 29.60
CA TYR A 299 2.05 -11.54 28.59
C TYR A 299 1.01 -12.68 28.58
N ALA A 300 1.46 -13.93 28.58
CA ALA A 300 0.58 -15.08 28.62
C ALA A 300 -0.26 -15.12 29.91
N HIS A 301 0.36 -14.81 31.05
CA HIS A 301 -0.33 -14.73 32.34
C HIS A 301 -1.36 -13.58 32.37
N ALA A 302 -1.03 -12.42 31.80
CA ALA A 302 -1.95 -11.29 31.67
C ALA A 302 -3.16 -11.64 30.79
N GLN A 303 -2.94 -12.32 29.66
CA GLN A 303 -4.02 -12.80 28.79
C GLN A 303 -4.94 -13.81 29.49
N VAL A 304 -4.37 -14.76 30.24
CA VAL A 304 -5.14 -15.71 31.06
C VAL A 304 -5.93 -14.98 32.15
N LYS A 305 -5.35 -13.94 32.75
CA LYS A 305 -6.03 -13.11 33.76
C LYS A 305 -7.18 -12.29 33.16
N SER A 306 -7.04 -11.73 31.96
CA SER A 306 -8.13 -11.03 31.27
C SER A 306 -9.24 -11.96 30.77
N LEU A 307 -8.93 -13.24 30.57
CA LEU A 307 -9.91 -14.29 30.21
C LEU A 307 -10.69 -14.83 31.42
N LYS A 308 -10.26 -14.56 32.66
CA LYS A 308 -11.04 -14.93 33.85
C LYS A 308 -12.24 -13.98 33.97
N PRO A 309 -13.48 -14.45 33.84
CA PRO A 309 -14.64 -13.61 34.11
C PRO A 309 -14.63 -13.17 35.58
N THR A 310 -15.04 -11.93 35.83
CA THR A 310 -15.14 -11.28 37.16
C THR A 310 -15.97 -12.07 38.20
N SER A 311 -16.60 -13.19 37.83
CA SER A 311 -17.35 -14.07 38.73
C SER A 311 -16.48 -15.07 39.53
N ALA A 312 -15.18 -15.18 39.27
CA ALA A 312 -14.31 -16.17 39.94
C ALA A 312 -13.59 -15.66 41.19
N VAL A 313 -14.23 -14.80 42.00
CA VAL A 313 -13.73 -14.45 43.34
C VAL A 313 -14.57 -15.19 44.38
N LEU A 314 -14.19 -16.42 44.69
CA LEU A 314 -14.48 -17.07 45.98
C LEU A 314 -13.16 -17.61 46.54
N PRO A 315 -12.92 -17.50 47.86
CA PRO A 315 -11.59 -17.57 48.44
C PRO A 315 -11.06 -19.00 48.47
N SER A 316 -9.89 -19.20 47.87
CA SER A 316 -9.05 -20.38 48.09
C SER A 316 -8.50 -20.33 49.52
N GLY A 317 -9.23 -20.92 50.46
CA GLY A 317 -8.86 -21.00 51.86
C GLY A 317 -9.65 -22.10 52.56
N SER A 318 -9.53 -23.34 52.11
CA SER A 318 -10.21 -24.48 52.76
C SER A 318 -9.44 -25.79 52.68
N ASP A 319 -8.10 -25.77 52.60
CA ASP A 319 -7.29 -27.01 52.55
C ASP A 319 -6.20 -27.08 53.65
N SER A 320 -6.27 -26.27 54.71
CA SER A 320 -5.29 -26.34 55.80
C SER A 320 -5.86 -25.96 57.16
N ALA A 321 -6.89 -26.67 57.64
CA ALA A 321 -7.25 -26.72 59.06
C ALA A 321 -8.29 -27.82 59.32
N SER A 322 -7.87 -29.07 59.32
CA SER A 322 -8.67 -30.17 59.87
C SER A 322 -7.75 -31.16 60.59
N ASN A 323 -7.22 -30.71 61.73
CA ASN A 323 -6.82 -31.57 62.83
C ASN A 323 -6.66 -30.73 64.08
N GLU A 324 -7.72 -30.61 64.89
CA GLU A 324 -7.65 -30.63 66.36
C GLU A 324 -9.06 -30.59 66.97
N ASN A 325 -9.46 -31.76 67.49
CA ASN A 325 -10.12 -31.99 68.78
C ASN A 325 -11.25 -31.06 69.31
N LYS A 326 -12.41 -31.71 69.46
CA LYS A 326 -13.20 -31.94 70.69
C LYS A 326 -13.94 -30.80 71.42
N ASP A 327 -15.10 -31.25 71.91
CA ASP A 327 -15.87 -30.85 73.09
C ASP A 327 -17.03 -29.84 72.92
N ASP A 328 -18.21 -30.45 73.00
CA ASP A 328 -19.32 -30.18 73.92
C ASP A 328 -20.32 -29.03 73.74
N THR A 329 -21.57 -29.45 74.02
CA THR A 329 -22.74 -28.75 74.57
C THR A 329 -23.70 -27.96 73.64
N ASN A 330 -24.87 -28.57 73.44
CA ASN A 330 -26.23 -28.09 73.78
C ASN A 330 -26.51 -26.57 73.69
N ASP A 331 -27.54 -26.15 72.94
CA ASP A 331 -28.93 -26.08 73.43
C ASP A 331 -29.89 -25.45 72.41
N ASN A 332 -31.18 -25.68 72.67
CA ASN A 332 -32.39 -25.45 71.90
C ASN A 332 -32.71 -24.01 71.42
N ALA A 333 -33.66 -24.01 70.46
CA ALA A 333 -34.86 -23.14 70.33
C ALA A 333 -34.86 -22.06 69.23
N ASN A 334 -35.82 -22.25 68.31
CA ASN A 334 -36.66 -21.30 67.55
C ASN A 334 -36.31 -19.81 67.63
N ASP A 335 -36.27 -19.13 66.47
CA ASP A 335 -37.44 -18.39 65.98
C ASP A 335 -37.23 -17.71 64.61
N SER A 336 -38.28 -17.80 63.78
CA SER A 336 -38.78 -16.85 62.77
C SER A 336 -37.86 -16.08 61.80
N ASN A 337 -38.19 -16.26 60.51
CA ASN A 337 -38.37 -15.25 59.44
C ASN A 337 -37.25 -14.23 59.15
N ASN A 338 -36.73 -14.21 57.91
CA ASN A 338 -37.18 -13.26 56.86
C ASN A 338 -36.32 -13.38 55.58
N SER A 339 -37.02 -13.43 54.44
CA SER A 339 -36.69 -12.99 53.08
C SER A 339 -35.22 -12.69 52.70
N ASN A 340 -34.66 -13.52 51.82
CA ASN A 340 -34.02 -13.10 50.55
C ASN A 340 -33.71 -14.33 49.69
N GLY A 341 -34.27 -14.36 48.48
CA GLY A 341 -34.09 -15.44 47.52
C GLY A 341 -32.70 -15.41 46.88
N ASP A 342 -31.71 -15.95 47.58
CA ASP A 342 -30.42 -16.28 46.99
C ASP A 342 -30.54 -17.57 46.17
N ILE A 343 -30.27 -17.47 44.87
CA ILE A 343 -30.09 -18.63 43.97
C ILE A 343 -28.84 -19.38 44.47
N ARG A 344 -29.04 -20.30 45.41
CA ARG A 344 -28.00 -21.26 45.81
C ARG A 344 -27.82 -22.24 44.66
N LEU A 345 -26.77 -22.06 43.86
CA LEU A 345 -26.31 -23.13 42.96
C LEU A 345 -26.04 -24.37 43.80
N THR A 346 -26.77 -25.44 43.50
CA THR A 346 -26.61 -26.74 44.15
C THR A 346 -25.24 -27.30 43.80
N LYS A 347 -24.65 -28.12 44.70
CA LYS A 347 -23.33 -28.76 44.49
C LYS A 347 -23.21 -29.45 43.12
N ASP A 348 -24.32 -30.01 42.63
CA ASP A 348 -24.43 -30.65 41.32
C ASP A 348 -24.25 -29.70 40.13
N ASP A 349 -24.65 -28.43 40.26
CA ASP A 349 -24.48 -27.42 39.22
C ASP A 349 -23.02 -26.97 39.12
N LEU A 350 -22.34 -26.85 40.26
CA LEU A 350 -20.90 -26.61 40.34
C LEU A 350 -20.08 -27.76 39.74
N GLU A 351 -20.48 -29.01 39.98
CA GLU A 351 -19.83 -30.17 39.35
C GLU A 351 -20.08 -30.25 37.84
N LYS A 352 -21.25 -29.85 37.35
CA LYS A 352 -21.52 -29.74 35.90
C LYS A 352 -20.65 -28.68 35.26
N ILE A 353 -20.55 -27.50 35.88
CA ILE A 353 -19.70 -26.40 35.38
C ILE A 353 -18.22 -26.82 35.38
N ASN A 354 -17.75 -27.49 36.43
CA ASN A 354 -16.36 -27.95 36.51
C ASN A 354 -16.04 -29.02 35.45
N ARG A 355 -17.02 -29.90 35.13
CA ARG A 355 -16.89 -30.84 34.01
C ARG A 355 -16.81 -30.12 32.66
N SER A 356 -17.69 -29.17 32.40
CA SER A 356 -17.66 -28.38 31.16
C SER A 356 -16.37 -27.58 30.99
N ILE A 357 -15.79 -27.04 32.07
CA ILE A 357 -14.50 -26.33 32.04
C ILE A 357 -13.36 -27.29 31.68
N ASN A 358 -13.36 -28.52 32.23
CA ASN A 358 -12.34 -29.52 31.92
C ASN A 358 -12.44 -30.02 30.48
N ASP A 359 -13.65 -30.15 29.93
CA ASP A 359 -13.87 -30.51 28.53
C ASP A 359 -13.40 -29.41 27.58
N LEU A 360 -13.71 -28.14 27.88
CA LEU A 360 -13.19 -26.97 27.14
C LEU A 360 -11.66 -26.89 27.17
N LYS A 361 -11.05 -27.20 28.32
CA LYS A 361 -9.59 -27.23 28.46
C LYS A 361 -8.95 -28.30 27.57
N LYS A 362 -9.56 -29.48 27.48
CA LYS A 362 -9.10 -30.56 26.57
C LYS A 362 -9.28 -30.18 25.10
N GLU A 363 -10.37 -29.50 24.75
CA GLU A 363 -10.61 -29.05 23.38
C GLU A 363 -9.57 -28.01 22.96
N MET A 364 -9.28 -27.02 23.81
CA MET A 364 -8.22 -26.03 23.53
C MET A 364 -6.84 -26.67 23.43
N GLN A 365 -6.48 -27.62 24.30
CA GLN A 365 -5.20 -28.32 24.22
C GLN A 365 -5.06 -29.11 22.90
N THR A 366 -6.15 -29.70 22.41
CA THR A 366 -6.17 -30.39 21.12
C THR A 366 -5.95 -29.42 19.96
N LYS A 367 -6.68 -28.29 19.92
CA LYS A 367 -6.52 -27.27 18.86
C LYS A 367 -5.14 -26.63 18.84
N VAL A 368 -4.55 -26.38 20.01
CA VAL A 368 -3.16 -25.87 20.11
C VAL A 368 -2.17 -26.88 19.55
N LYS A 369 -2.35 -28.17 19.84
CA LYS A 369 -1.48 -29.23 19.32
C LYS A 369 -1.59 -29.35 17.79
N GLU A 370 -2.81 -29.31 17.27
CA GLU A 370 -3.12 -29.37 15.84
C GLU A 370 -2.50 -28.19 15.08
N SER A 371 -2.66 -26.96 15.60
CA SER A 371 -2.03 -25.78 15.01
C SER A 371 -0.50 -25.81 15.08
N THR A 372 0.08 -26.37 16.16
CA THR A 372 1.54 -26.55 16.29
C THR A 372 2.09 -27.55 15.27
N ASP A 373 1.36 -28.64 15.02
CA ASP A 373 1.76 -29.66 14.04
C ASP A 373 1.60 -29.14 12.59
N GLU A 374 0.58 -28.32 12.33
CA GLU A 374 0.40 -27.63 11.05
C GLU A 374 1.54 -26.63 10.78
N LEU A 375 1.96 -25.88 11.81
CA LEU A 375 3.07 -24.93 11.73
C LEU A 375 4.41 -25.64 11.52
N LYS A 376 4.64 -26.79 12.17
CA LYS A 376 5.82 -27.64 11.90
C LYS A 376 5.84 -28.16 10.47
N THR A 377 4.69 -28.54 9.93
CA THR A 377 4.58 -29.04 8.55
C THR A 377 4.87 -27.93 7.53
N GLN A 378 4.32 -26.74 7.74
CA GLN A 378 4.63 -25.53 6.96
C GLN A 378 6.12 -25.19 7.02
N MET A 379 6.72 -25.28 8.21
CA MET A 379 8.15 -25.02 8.41
C MET A 379 9.02 -26.06 7.70
N GLN A 380 8.65 -27.35 7.72
CA GLN A 380 9.37 -28.41 7.00
C GLN A 380 9.28 -28.23 5.47
N ILE A 381 8.12 -27.81 4.95
CA ILE A 381 7.96 -27.47 3.53
C ILE A 381 8.85 -26.28 3.14
N LEU A 382 8.94 -25.26 4.00
CA LEU A 382 9.83 -24.12 3.81
C LEU A 382 11.31 -24.53 3.84
N ILE A 383 11.71 -25.40 4.78
CA ILE A 383 13.08 -25.94 4.87
C ILE A 383 13.44 -26.72 3.60
N ASN A 384 12.55 -27.60 3.13
CA ASN A 384 12.77 -28.39 1.90
C ASN A 384 12.82 -27.52 0.63
N LYS A 385 12.17 -26.34 0.62
CA LYS A 385 12.28 -25.35 -0.46
C LYS A 385 13.59 -24.56 -0.43
N ILE A 386 14.20 -24.39 0.74
CA ILE A 386 15.43 -23.60 0.93
C ILE A 386 16.68 -24.47 0.74
N CYS A 387 16.63 -25.76 1.08
CA CYS A 387 17.68 -26.74 0.80
C CYS A 387 17.07 -27.97 0.09
N PRO A 388 17.09 -28.05 -1.25
CA PRO A 388 16.85 -29.33 -1.92
C PRO A 388 18.04 -30.25 -1.62
N GLU A 389 17.79 -31.35 -0.89
CA GLU A 389 18.78 -32.41 -0.74
C GLU A 389 19.22 -32.88 -2.14
N THR A 390 20.51 -32.71 -2.42
CA THR A 390 21.19 -33.38 -3.54
C THR A 390 21.26 -34.88 -3.19
N ASN A 391 20.21 -35.62 -3.53
CA ASN A 391 20.29 -37.07 -3.60
C ASN A 391 21.11 -37.43 -4.85
N THR A 392 22.40 -37.65 -4.63
CA THR A 392 23.23 -38.49 -5.48
C THR A 392 22.81 -39.95 -5.28
N GLU A 393 22.16 -40.52 -6.29
CA GLU A 393 22.51 -41.85 -6.80
C GLU A 393 23.08 -41.68 -8.21
#